data_AF-A0A7Y5KIJ0-F1
#
_entry.id   AF-A0A7Y5KIJ0-F1
#
_cell.length_a   1.000
_cell.length_b   1.000
_cell.length_c   1.000
_cell.angle_alpha   90.00
_cell.angle_beta   90.00
_cell.angle_gamma   90.00
#
_symmetry.space_group_name_H-M   'P 1'
#
loop_
_entity.id
_entity.type
_entity.pdbx_description
1 polymer ?
#
loop_
_entity_poly.entity_id
_entity_poly.type
_entity_poly.pdbx_seq_one_letter_code
_entity_poly.pdbx_strand_id
1 'polypeptide(L)'
;MDQQVMNRRRVLAGAGAAGAVAVGSVAGASSASASDGGPRPSGSWVINRKDDPPSTDMAKTVVSFAAGRVIVVHDIAPAGPPGTGTWASSGDGGFKATFWFGQPGPGGPGSPGVTIRVRVRGKARRYTISGTYRFSVFDPSGAVVQSGTGSFSGHPIEA
;
A
#
# COMPACT_ATOMS: atom_id res chain seq x y z
N MET A 1 23.78 -28.15 3.19
CA MET A 1 23.25 -26.86 2.69
C MET A 1 21.75 -27.05 2.47
N ASP A 2 20.88 -26.64 3.40
CA ASP A 2 19.42 -26.69 3.16
C ASP A 2 18.53 -25.91 4.15
N GLN A 3 19.09 -25.17 5.11
CA GLN A 3 18.28 -24.36 6.03
C GLN A 3 17.78 -23.04 5.42
N GLN A 4 18.50 -22.46 4.44
CA GLN A 4 18.12 -21.18 3.84
C GLN A 4 16.92 -21.27 2.88
N VAL A 5 16.74 -22.40 2.19
CA VAL A 5 15.65 -22.58 1.21
C VAL A 5 14.32 -22.84 1.93
N MET A 6 14.35 -23.60 3.03
CA MET A 6 13.15 -23.86 3.84
C MET A 6 12.61 -22.60 4.55
N ASN A 7 13.49 -21.68 4.96
CA ASN A 7 13.06 -20.48 5.70
C ASN A 7 12.32 -19.48 4.80
N ARG A 8 12.74 -19.33 3.53
CA ARG A 8 12.05 -18.48 2.54
C ARG A 8 10.62 -18.96 2.26
N ARG A 9 10.39 -20.28 2.21
CA ARG A 9 9.04 -20.85 2.01
C ARG A 9 8.10 -20.61 3.19
N ARG A 10 8.60 -20.58 4.43
CA ARG A 10 7.77 -20.24 5.60
C ARG A 10 7.42 -18.75 5.66
N VAL A 11 8.35 -17.87 5.27
CA VAL A 11 8.06 -16.43 5.11
C VAL A 11 7.04 -16.20 3.99
N LEU A 12 7.16 -16.93 2.87
CA LEU A 12 6.20 -16.87 1.77
C LEU A 12 4.84 -17.51 2.11
N ALA A 13 4.80 -18.53 2.96
CA ALA A 13 3.53 -19.05 3.49
C ALA A 13 2.84 -18.04 4.42
N GLY A 14 3.60 -17.21 5.15
CA GLY A 14 3.05 -16.10 5.95
C GLY A 14 2.67 -14.86 5.12
N ALA A 15 3.35 -14.62 3.98
CA ALA A 15 3.03 -13.52 3.07
C ALA A 15 1.93 -13.88 2.04
N GLY A 16 1.75 -15.18 1.76
CA GLY A 16 0.75 -15.72 0.82
C GLY A 16 -0.50 -16.29 1.50
N ALA A 17 -0.52 -16.40 2.83
CA ALA A 17 -1.72 -16.65 3.61
C ALA A 17 -2.14 -15.35 4.28
N ALA A 18 -3.06 -14.63 3.63
CA ALA A 18 -3.95 -13.70 4.31
C ALA A 18 -4.84 -14.51 5.29
N GLY A 19 -4.22 -15.02 6.36
CA GLY A 19 -4.85 -15.79 7.41
C GLY A 19 -5.26 -14.86 8.53
N ALA A 20 -6.57 -14.61 8.62
CA ALA A 20 -7.29 -14.10 9.79
C ALA A 20 -6.53 -13.07 10.65
N VAL A 21 -6.49 -11.81 10.19
CA VAL A 21 -6.10 -10.70 11.07
C VAL A 21 -7.29 -10.39 11.97
N ALA A 22 -7.16 -10.67 13.27
CA ALA A 22 -8.08 -10.16 14.28
C ALA A 22 -8.07 -8.62 14.20
N VAL A 23 -9.24 -8.04 13.94
CA VAL A 23 -9.46 -6.59 13.85
C VAL A 23 -9.30 -5.99 15.24
N GLY A 24 -8.06 -5.70 15.64
CA GLY A 24 -7.73 -4.89 16.80
C GLY A 24 -7.80 -3.42 16.41
N SER A 25 -8.82 -2.71 16.92
CA SER A 25 -8.99 -1.24 16.94
C SER A 25 -8.30 -0.49 15.79
N VAL A 26 -9.00 -0.37 14.66
CA VAL A 26 -8.64 0.53 13.56
C VAL A 26 -8.71 1.96 14.09
N ALA A 27 -7.56 2.61 14.27
CA ALA A 27 -7.52 4.06 14.35
C ALA A 27 -8.03 4.59 13.00
N GLY A 28 -9.26 5.11 12.99
CA GLY A 28 -9.92 5.59 11.79
C GLY A 28 -9.11 6.72 11.17
N ALA A 29 -8.42 6.45 10.07
CA ALA A 29 -8.02 7.51 9.16
C ALA A 29 -9.31 8.03 8.52
N SER A 30 -9.73 9.25 8.87
CA SER A 30 -10.88 9.89 8.25
C SER A 30 -10.65 9.94 6.74
N SER A 31 -11.54 9.29 5.98
CA SER A 31 -11.54 9.40 4.52
C SER A 31 -11.87 10.84 4.16
N ALA A 32 -10.97 11.51 3.45
CA ALA A 32 -11.24 12.83 2.89
C ALA A 32 -11.82 12.64 1.48
N SER A 33 -12.92 13.30 1.16
CA SER A 33 -13.51 13.27 -0.18
C SER A 33 -12.57 13.88 -1.22
N ALA A 34 -12.51 13.29 -2.41
CA ALA A 34 -11.72 13.86 -3.51
C ALA A 34 -12.33 15.21 -3.93
N SER A 35 -11.51 16.26 -4.04
CA SER A 35 -11.98 17.57 -4.50
C SER A 35 -11.74 17.74 -5.99
N ASP A 36 -12.75 18.22 -6.71
CA ASP A 36 -12.75 18.41 -8.17
C ASP A 36 -11.90 19.61 -8.66
N GLY A 37 -11.22 20.32 -7.74
CA GLY A 37 -10.84 21.72 -7.95
C GLY A 37 -9.35 22.02 -8.21
N GLY A 38 -8.45 21.04 -8.37
CA GLY A 38 -7.03 21.37 -8.54
C GLY A 38 -6.15 20.34 -9.25
N PRO A 39 -4.98 20.74 -9.78
CA PRO A 39 -4.04 19.89 -10.52
C PRO A 39 -3.24 18.93 -9.61
N ARG A 40 -3.78 18.55 -8.45
CA ARG A 40 -3.12 17.74 -7.44
C ARG A 40 -4.06 16.64 -6.96
N PRO A 41 -3.54 15.43 -6.68
CA PRO A 41 -4.37 14.41 -6.06
C PRO A 41 -4.87 14.92 -4.72
N SER A 42 -6.19 14.85 -4.51
CA SER A 42 -6.84 15.19 -3.25
C SER A 42 -7.92 14.16 -2.97
N GLY A 43 -8.17 13.92 -1.68
CA GLY A 43 -9.14 12.97 -1.17
C GLY A 43 -8.96 11.53 -1.61
N SER A 44 -10.06 10.78 -1.69
CA SER A 44 -10.03 9.31 -1.70
C SER A 44 -10.34 8.71 -3.07
N TRP A 45 -9.60 7.67 -3.42
CA TRP A 45 -9.62 7.00 -4.71
C TRP A 45 -9.69 5.50 -4.49
N VAL A 46 -10.54 4.79 -5.26
CA VAL A 46 -10.45 3.33 -5.37
C VAL A 46 -9.51 3.01 -6.51
N ILE A 47 -8.49 2.19 -6.25
CA ILE A 47 -7.54 1.72 -7.24
C ILE A 47 -7.53 0.20 -7.32
N ASN A 48 -7.20 -0.30 -8.51
CA ASN A 48 -6.80 -1.67 -8.76
C ASN A 48 -5.31 -1.69 -9.06
N ARG A 49 -4.59 -2.66 -8.50
CA ARG A 49 -3.16 -2.85 -8.76
C ARG A 49 -2.92 -4.02 -9.71
N LYS A 50 -1.84 -3.91 -10.48
CA LYS A 50 -1.34 -4.95 -11.38
C LYS A 50 0.16 -5.10 -11.13
N ASP A 51 0.52 -6.14 -10.40
CA ASP A 51 1.92 -6.50 -10.13
C ASP A 51 2.64 -6.95 -11.42
N ASP A 52 3.97 -6.79 -11.43
CA ASP A 52 4.87 -7.27 -12.48
C ASP A 52 6.07 -8.02 -11.84
N PRO A 53 6.17 -9.36 -12.01
CA PRO A 53 5.24 -10.22 -12.78
C PRO A 53 3.85 -10.30 -12.14
N PRO A 54 2.79 -10.65 -12.91
CA PRO A 54 1.42 -10.70 -12.41
C PRO A 54 1.29 -11.60 -11.18
N SER A 55 0.74 -11.06 -10.10
CA SER A 55 0.33 -11.82 -8.92
C SER A 55 -1.12 -12.27 -9.07
N THR A 56 -1.53 -13.29 -8.31
CA THR A 56 -2.93 -13.69 -8.17
C THR A 56 -3.71 -12.77 -7.22
N ASP A 57 -3.04 -11.79 -6.60
CA ASP A 57 -3.64 -10.86 -5.66
C ASP A 57 -4.35 -9.74 -6.41
N MET A 58 -5.68 -9.74 -6.34
CA MET A 58 -6.58 -8.77 -6.97
C MET A 58 -7.02 -7.70 -5.97
N ALA A 59 -6.07 -7.19 -5.19
CA ALA A 59 -6.34 -6.20 -4.15
C ALA A 59 -7.05 -4.96 -4.71
N LYS A 60 -8.25 -4.67 -4.17
CA LYS A 60 -8.85 -3.34 -4.27
C LYS A 60 -8.34 -2.49 -3.12
N THR A 61 -7.85 -1.31 -3.45
CA THR A 61 -7.20 -0.43 -2.48
C THR A 61 -7.86 0.94 -2.48
N VAL A 62 -8.13 1.50 -1.31
CA VAL A 62 -8.48 2.90 -1.13
C VAL A 62 -7.22 3.69 -0.84
N VAL A 63 -6.98 4.75 -1.60
CA VAL A 63 -5.88 5.70 -1.38
C VAL A 63 -6.46 7.06 -1.08
N SER A 64 -6.07 7.64 0.05
CA SER A 64 -6.50 8.97 0.48
C SER A 64 -5.33 9.95 0.48
N PHE A 65 -5.47 11.07 -0.23
CA PHE A 65 -4.54 12.19 -0.22
C PHE A 65 -5.09 13.31 0.67
N ALA A 66 -4.46 13.50 1.82
CA ALA A 66 -4.86 14.51 2.80
C ALA A 66 -3.94 15.74 2.74
N ALA A 67 -4.41 16.83 3.35
CA ALA A 67 -3.61 18.03 3.59
C ALA A 67 -2.33 17.69 4.37
N GLY A 68 -1.32 18.57 4.30
CA GLY A 68 -0.04 18.33 4.97
C GLY A 68 0.82 17.25 4.32
N ARG A 69 0.56 16.89 3.06
CA ARG A 69 1.33 15.90 2.28
C ARG A 69 1.22 14.48 2.83
N VAL A 70 0.11 14.16 3.52
CA VAL A 70 -0.15 12.82 4.06
C VAL A 70 -0.87 11.95 3.04
N ILE A 71 -0.45 10.69 2.94
CA ILE A 71 -1.15 9.65 2.18
C ILE A 71 -1.50 8.50 3.12
N VAL A 72 -2.72 8.01 3.01
CA VAL A 72 -3.21 6.81 3.68
C VAL A 72 -3.64 5.80 2.63
N VAL A 73 -3.30 4.54 2.83
CA VAL A 73 -3.57 3.45 1.89
C VAL A 73 -4.21 2.31 2.65
N HIS A 74 -5.27 1.72 2.11
CA HIS A 74 -5.96 0.61 2.76
C HIS A 74 -6.46 -0.39 1.72
N ASP A 75 -5.96 -1.61 1.78
CA ASP A 75 -6.50 -2.71 1.00
C ASP A 75 -7.85 -3.11 1.61
N ILE A 76 -8.90 -3.12 0.80
CA ILE A 76 -10.30 -3.36 1.23
C ILE A 76 -10.85 -4.69 0.72
N ALA A 77 -10.22 -5.31 -0.28
CA ALA A 77 -10.61 -6.62 -0.77
C ALA A 77 -9.40 -7.36 -1.36
N PRO A 78 -8.79 -8.33 -0.64
CA PRO A 78 -9.06 -8.64 0.77
C PRO A 78 -8.65 -7.47 1.68
N ALA A 79 -9.26 -7.37 2.87
CA ALA A 79 -8.91 -6.34 3.83
C ALA A 79 -7.50 -6.58 4.41
N GLY A 80 -6.67 -5.55 4.40
CA GLY A 80 -5.29 -5.57 4.90
C GLY A 80 -5.01 -4.48 5.92
N PRO A 81 -3.84 -4.48 6.58
CA PRO A 81 -3.47 -3.39 7.48
C PRO A 81 -3.36 -2.07 6.69
N PRO A 82 -3.79 -0.93 7.27
CA PRO A 82 -3.60 0.36 6.62
C PRO A 82 -2.12 0.73 6.58
N GLY A 83 -1.74 1.43 5.52
CA GLY A 83 -0.43 2.03 5.34
C GLY A 83 -0.49 3.55 5.43
N THR A 84 0.61 4.15 5.85
CA THR A 84 0.72 5.61 5.97
C THR A 84 2.03 6.10 5.38
N GLY A 85 2.05 7.35 4.93
CA GLY A 85 3.28 7.97 4.47
C GLY A 85 3.08 9.39 3.98
N THR A 86 3.94 9.77 3.03
CA THR A 86 3.95 11.12 2.46
C THR A 86 3.85 11.12 0.95
N TRP A 87 3.32 12.21 0.40
CA TRP A 87 3.28 12.46 -1.03
C TRP A 87 3.73 13.87 -1.38
N ALA A 88 4.12 14.07 -2.64
CA ALA A 88 4.44 15.37 -3.18
C ALA A 88 3.91 15.50 -4.61
N SER A 89 3.38 16.67 -4.95
CA SER A 89 3.06 17.00 -6.34
C SER A 89 4.33 17.16 -7.16
N SER A 90 4.29 16.74 -8.42
CA SER A 90 5.35 16.95 -9.40
C SER A 90 4.93 17.88 -10.56
N GLY A 91 3.84 18.64 -10.40
CA GLY A 91 3.25 19.44 -11.49
C GLY A 91 2.37 18.63 -12.44
N ASP A 92 1.49 19.30 -13.18
CA ASP A 92 0.62 18.73 -14.23
C ASP A 92 -0.19 17.48 -13.84
N GLY A 93 -0.77 17.48 -12.63
CA GLY A 93 -1.49 16.32 -12.09
C GLY A 93 -0.57 15.20 -11.59
N GLY A 94 0.75 15.32 -11.79
CA GLY A 94 1.73 14.35 -11.36
C GLY A 94 1.98 14.36 -9.85
N PHE A 95 2.32 13.18 -9.32
CA PHE A 95 2.72 13.03 -7.93
C PHE A 95 3.74 11.91 -7.72
N LYS A 96 4.45 11.99 -6.60
CA LYS A 96 5.28 10.92 -6.04
C LYS A 96 4.83 10.66 -4.62
N ALA A 97 4.83 9.40 -4.19
CA ALA A 97 4.50 9.05 -2.81
C ALA A 97 5.45 7.98 -2.28
N THR A 98 5.61 7.94 -0.95
CA THR A 98 6.24 6.83 -0.24
C THR A 98 5.41 6.55 1.00
N PHE A 99 5.01 5.29 1.16
CA PHE A 99 4.24 4.84 2.32
C PHE A 99 4.72 3.48 2.78
N TRP A 100 4.34 3.15 4.00
CA TRP A 100 4.73 1.94 4.69
C TRP A 100 3.51 1.19 5.20
N PHE A 101 3.57 -0.13 5.09
CA PHE A 101 2.72 -1.05 5.84
C PHE A 101 3.57 -1.79 6.88
N GLY A 102 2.92 -2.21 7.96
CA GLY A 102 3.53 -3.08 8.94
C GLY A 102 2.51 -4.14 9.38
N GLN A 103 3.01 -5.33 9.65
CA GLN A 103 2.25 -6.38 10.31
C GLN A 103 2.95 -6.75 11.63
N PRO A 104 2.19 -7.09 12.68
CA PRO A 104 2.75 -7.68 13.88
C PRO A 104 3.54 -8.95 13.60
N GLY A 105 4.60 -9.19 14.37
CA GLY A 105 5.33 -10.45 14.34
C GLY A 105 4.55 -11.59 15.03
N PRO A 106 5.09 -12.82 15.02
CA PRO A 106 4.43 -13.99 15.60
C PRO A 106 4.04 -13.87 17.09
N GLY A 107 4.71 -13.00 17.85
CA GLY A 107 4.39 -12.71 19.25
C GLY A 107 3.35 -11.59 19.45
N GLY A 108 2.60 -11.19 18.42
CA GLY A 108 1.53 -10.20 18.51
C GLY A 108 2.01 -8.75 18.33
N PRO A 109 1.16 -7.73 18.66
CA PRO A 109 1.39 -6.31 18.35
C PRO A 109 2.71 -5.71 18.88
N GLY A 110 3.26 -6.26 19.96
CA GLY A 110 4.56 -5.84 20.51
C GLY A 110 5.78 -6.49 19.86
N SER A 111 5.57 -7.45 18.94
CA SER A 111 6.65 -8.16 18.26
C SER A 111 6.91 -7.57 16.87
N PRO A 112 8.17 -7.35 16.48
CA PRO A 112 8.48 -6.84 15.14
C PRO A 112 8.11 -7.89 14.11
N GLY A 113 7.26 -7.49 13.16
CA GLY A 113 6.91 -8.31 12.00
C GLY A 113 7.47 -7.72 10.71
N VAL A 114 6.89 -8.16 9.60
CA VAL A 114 7.28 -7.69 8.27
C VAL A 114 6.79 -6.26 8.05
N THR A 115 7.63 -5.46 7.40
CA THR A 115 7.23 -4.14 6.89
C THR A 115 7.37 -4.08 5.39
N ILE A 116 6.53 -3.26 4.75
CA ILE A 116 6.55 -3.09 3.29
C ILE A 116 6.68 -1.60 3.02
N ARG A 117 7.74 -1.21 2.31
CA ARG A 117 7.87 0.15 1.76
C ARG A 117 7.40 0.16 0.32
N VAL A 118 6.48 1.07 0.00
CA VAL A 118 6.04 1.30 -1.38
C VAL A 118 6.44 2.70 -1.81
N ARG A 119 6.98 2.82 -3.02
CA ARG A 119 7.31 4.09 -3.67
C ARG A 119 6.55 4.21 -4.97
N VAL A 120 5.81 5.30 -5.12
CA VAL A 120 4.87 5.53 -6.21
C VAL A 120 5.30 6.71 -7.06
N ARG A 121 5.02 6.61 -8.36
CA ARG A 121 4.94 7.73 -9.29
C ARG A 121 3.62 7.63 -10.04
N GLY A 122 2.84 8.70 -10.08
CA GLY A 122 1.54 8.66 -10.74
C GLY A 122 1.08 10.00 -11.25
N LYS A 123 -0.11 9.99 -11.85
CA LYS A 123 -0.86 11.16 -12.28
C LYS A 123 -2.30 11.03 -11.80
N ALA A 124 -2.85 12.11 -11.30
CA ALA A 124 -4.26 12.26 -11.02
C ALA A 124 -4.82 13.34 -11.96
N ARG A 125 -5.93 13.01 -12.61
CA ARG A 125 -6.76 13.90 -13.41
C ARG A 125 -8.19 13.73 -12.95
N ARG A 126 -9.04 14.71 -13.26
CA ARG A 126 -10.42 14.87 -12.76
C ARG A 126 -11.13 13.59 -12.29
N TYR A 127 -11.16 12.53 -13.11
CA TYR A 127 -11.84 11.27 -12.79
C TYR A 127 -10.96 10.03 -12.82
N THR A 128 -9.64 10.19 -12.98
CA THR A 128 -8.73 9.06 -13.12
C THR A 128 -7.44 9.28 -12.35
N ILE A 129 -6.98 8.23 -11.68
CA ILE A 129 -5.65 8.16 -11.12
C ILE A 129 -4.94 6.95 -11.72
N SER A 130 -3.66 7.10 -12.04
CA SER A 130 -2.85 5.98 -12.52
C SER A 130 -1.37 6.20 -12.26
N GLY A 131 -0.59 5.12 -12.32
CA GLY A 131 0.85 5.22 -12.16
C GLY A 131 1.53 3.89 -12.02
N THR A 132 2.77 3.95 -11.55
CA THR A 132 3.61 2.80 -11.24
C THR A 132 4.11 2.85 -9.80
N TYR A 133 4.43 1.68 -9.28
CA TYR A 133 5.04 1.53 -7.97
C TYR A 133 6.19 0.54 -8.01
N ARG A 134 7.03 0.66 -6.98
CA ARG A 134 7.98 -0.36 -6.56
C ARG A 134 7.79 -0.61 -5.08
N PHE A 135 7.88 -1.86 -4.65
CA PHE A 135 7.81 -2.23 -3.25
C PHE A 135 9.06 -2.97 -2.80
N SER A 136 9.33 -2.90 -1.50
CA SER A 136 10.36 -3.68 -0.83
C SER A 136 9.78 -4.20 0.48
N VAL A 137 9.90 -5.49 0.70
CA VAL A 137 9.49 -6.20 1.91
C VAL A 137 10.73 -6.37 2.78
N PHE A 138 10.64 -5.93 4.03
CA PHE A 138 11.69 -6.01 5.01
C PHE A 138 11.29 -7.01 6.09
N ASP A 139 12.22 -7.89 6.45
CA ASP A 139 12.08 -8.73 7.63
C ASP A 139 12.28 -7.92 8.92
N PRO A 140 12.06 -8.52 10.11
CA PRO A 140 12.25 -7.83 11.39
C PRO A 140 13.68 -7.31 11.64
N SER A 141 14.69 -7.83 10.92
CA SER A 141 16.07 -7.33 11.00
C SER A 141 16.31 -6.07 10.13
N GLY A 142 15.33 -5.69 9.32
CA GLY A 142 15.44 -4.60 8.35
C GLY A 142 16.10 -5.01 7.04
N ALA A 143 16.34 -6.31 6.82
CA ALA A 143 16.88 -6.80 5.56
C ALA A 143 15.77 -6.91 4.52
N VAL A 144 16.07 -6.54 3.27
CA VAL A 144 15.13 -6.71 2.15
C VAL A 144 15.07 -8.20 1.80
N VAL A 145 13.90 -8.80 1.98
CA VAL A 145 13.66 -10.22 1.66
C VAL A 145 12.91 -10.43 0.35
N GLN A 146 12.21 -9.38 -0.13
CA GLN A 146 11.51 -9.39 -1.40
C GLN A 146 11.35 -7.97 -1.93
N SER A 147 11.27 -7.84 -3.26
CA SER A 147 10.93 -6.58 -3.93
C SER A 147 10.18 -6.86 -5.22
N GLY A 148 9.45 -5.87 -5.71
CA GLY A 148 8.77 -5.96 -6.99
C GLY A 148 8.29 -4.60 -7.48
N THR A 149 7.64 -4.62 -8.63
CA THR A 149 7.08 -3.46 -9.30
C THR A 149 5.65 -3.73 -9.73
N GLY A 150 4.94 -2.67 -10.08
CA GLY A 150 3.62 -2.81 -10.69
C GLY A 150 3.06 -1.48 -11.15
N SER A 151 1.82 -1.53 -11.60
CA SER A 151 1.03 -0.39 -12.04
C SER A 151 -0.31 -0.36 -11.32
N PHE A 152 -0.94 0.80 -11.29
CA PHE A 152 -2.27 0.95 -10.75
C PHE A 152 -3.08 1.92 -11.59
N SER A 153 -4.39 1.75 -11.53
CA SER A 153 -5.37 2.69 -12.05
C SER A 153 -6.62 2.71 -11.18
N GLY A 154 -7.35 3.81 -11.21
CA GLY A 154 -8.52 3.98 -10.37
C GLY A 154 -9.32 5.23 -10.68
N HIS A 155 -10.35 5.44 -9.88
CA HIS A 155 -11.32 6.52 -9.99
C HIS A 155 -11.59 7.13 -8.60
N PRO A 156 -12.10 8.38 -8.52
CA PRO A 156 -12.43 8.98 -7.25
C PRO A 156 -13.56 8.21 -6.56
N ILE A 157 -13.60 8.31 -5.23
CA ILE A 157 -14.77 7.93 -4.43
C ILE A 157 -15.69 9.15 -4.35
N GLU A 158 -16.92 8.99 -4.83
CA GLU A 158 -17.97 10.01 -4.72
C GLU A 158 -18.44 10.12 -3.26
N ALA A 159 -18.87 11.33 -2.87
CA ALA A 159 -19.36 11.66 -1.55
C ALA A 159 -20.89 11.81 -1.55
#